data_AF-A0A834RUC6-F1
#
_entry.id   AF-A0A834RUC6-F1
#
_cell.length_a   1.000
_cell.length_b   1.000
_cell.length_c   1.000
_cell.angle_alpha   90.00
_cell.angle_beta   90.00
_cell.angle_gamma   90.00
#
_symmetry.space_group_name_H-M   'P 1'
#
loop_
_entity.id
_entity.type
_entity.pdbx_description
1 polymer ?
#
loop_
_entity_poly.entity_id
_entity_poly.type
_entity_poly.pdbx_seq_one_letter_code
_entity_poly.pdbx_strand_id
1 'polypeptide(L)'
;MEWCGSNAVALAWEDEVHLIGPRSAATKFYYDTWVHLLPDVDGIRLLTNDICEFIQKVPDEAVDVFRLGSDSPAANLLEASSLLEQKSPKADDLIQLIRPSLAEAVDTCIKAAAHEYNIHWQKALLKAASYGKSVLDLYSSDDFVDTCDTLRVLNAVRFYEVGLPLSYEQYRRMTPEKLVERLTNRSEYLLALRIAEYLHLPANQIHGHWAQQKVRVSTDPEEEICSLIVKKLNGKPGVSFEEIARAAYDEGRVRLATELLNYEPRAGKQVPLLLNMKEDNIALDKAIESGDTDLIYHVLLHLRRKLPLASFFRVINSRPVATALVESSAWDQDRELLKDLYYQDDRRLDGSNLLLSEAMAQETHTAAQDKLKLASKYLQDSRDSAAVFQRQAIDDAAKLLRLQTQFETDLNGPRDSTPAGALPGQTYIGLSANETIFQLIRQGHHKRAQKVQSEFKINDKTYTYIRLRALVAARHWTELEESAKQKKSPIGWEPFFNEILGAGNTRVASVFIPKCTTLTVPERVEMWIKCGLMVKAGEEAFKAKDRELLEEIRVKAGGSAAVEVERLLGMLPQSKR
;
A
#
# COMPACT_ATOMS: atom_id res chain seq x y z
N MET A 1 18.80 -56.39 -13.73
CA MET A 1 17.43 -56.90 -13.99
C MET A 1 16.52 -55.71 -13.92
N GLU A 2 15.79 -55.42 -14.99
CA GLU A 2 14.90 -54.26 -15.09
C GLU A 2 13.61 -54.61 -15.84
N TRP A 3 12.55 -53.84 -15.64
CA TRP A 3 11.29 -54.00 -16.37
C TRP A 3 11.38 -53.41 -17.78
N CYS A 4 10.78 -54.10 -18.75
CA CYS A 4 10.56 -53.61 -20.11
C CYS A 4 9.06 -53.39 -20.33
N GLY A 5 8.60 -52.16 -20.09
CA GLY A 5 7.17 -51.85 -20.00
C GLY A 5 6.48 -52.65 -18.89
N SER A 6 5.23 -53.05 -19.11
CA SER A 6 4.41 -53.76 -18.12
C SER A 6 4.41 -55.29 -18.23
N ASN A 7 5.01 -55.85 -19.29
CA ASN A 7 4.74 -57.23 -19.70
C ASN A 7 5.98 -58.11 -19.86
N ALA A 8 7.20 -57.57 -19.75
CA ALA A 8 8.43 -58.32 -19.89
C ALA A 8 9.52 -57.83 -18.91
N VAL A 9 10.46 -58.71 -18.59
CA VAL A 9 11.61 -58.42 -17.75
C VAL A 9 12.89 -58.60 -18.57
N ALA A 10 13.76 -57.60 -18.55
CA ALA A 10 15.08 -57.65 -19.16
C ALA A 10 16.14 -58.05 -18.10
N LEU A 11 16.92 -59.08 -18.43
CA LEU A 11 18.08 -59.53 -17.67
C LEU A 11 19.32 -59.25 -18.50
N ALA A 12 20.22 -58.41 -18.00
CA ALA A 12 21.50 -58.13 -18.65
C ALA A 12 22.64 -58.84 -17.91
N TRP A 13 23.54 -59.43 -18.68
CA TRP A 13 24.80 -60.03 -18.24
C TRP A 13 25.89 -59.61 -19.21
N GLU A 14 26.87 -58.82 -18.78
CA GLU A 14 28.04 -58.39 -19.58
C GLU A 14 27.71 -57.98 -21.03
N ASP A 15 27.73 -58.93 -21.96
CA ASP A 15 27.51 -58.83 -23.40
C ASP A 15 26.13 -59.33 -23.90
N GLU A 16 25.26 -59.84 -23.03
CA GLU A 16 23.96 -60.40 -23.38
C GLU A 16 22.79 -59.72 -22.64
N VAL A 17 21.69 -59.47 -23.35
CA VAL A 17 20.40 -59.04 -22.78
C VAL A 17 19.32 -60.06 -23.12
N HIS A 18 18.71 -60.69 -22.11
CA HIS A 18 17.62 -61.64 -22.27
C HIS A 18 16.31 -60.97 -21.86
N LEU A 19 15.38 -60.85 -22.81
CA LEU A 19 14.04 -60.35 -22.58
C LEU A 19 13.10 -61.53 -22.32
N ILE A 20 12.61 -61.65 -21.09
CA ILE A 20 11.68 -62.70 -20.67
C ILE A 20 10.27 -62.13 -20.68
N GLY A 21 9.46 -62.60 -21.62
CA GLY A 21 8.05 -62.25 -21.76
C GLY A 21 7.11 -63.25 -21.06
N PRO A 22 5.79 -63.04 -21.21
CA PRO A 22 4.78 -63.93 -20.66
C PRO A 22 4.91 -65.34 -21.24
N ARG A 23 4.54 -66.37 -20.45
CA ARG A 23 4.61 -67.81 -20.84
C ARG A 23 6.04 -68.32 -21.10
N SER A 24 7.05 -67.74 -20.44
CA SER A 24 8.45 -68.15 -20.53
C SER A 24 9.06 -68.02 -21.93
N ALA A 25 8.49 -67.17 -22.79
CA ALA A 25 9.12 -66.79 -24.05
C ALA A 25 10.35 -65.91 -23.74
N ALA A 26 11.52 -66.30 -24.26
CA ALA A 26 12.76 -65.56 -24.06
C ALA A 26 13.38 -65.17 -25.41
N THR A 27 13.70 -63.90 -25.58
CA THR A 27 14.45 -63.36 -26.71
C THR A 27 15.80 -62.89 -26.23
N LYS A 28 16.87 -63.21 -26.97
CA LYS A 28 18.25 -62.85 -26.60
C LYS A 28 18.83 -61.83 -27.58
N PHE A 29 19.51 -60.84 -27.04
CA PHE A 29 20.27 -59.82 -27.76
C PHE A 29 21.72 -59.88 -27.31
N TYR A 30 22.64 -59.73 -28.25
CA TYR A 30 24.09 -59.85 -28.05
C TYR A 30 24.77 -58.53 -28.41
N TYR A 31 25.71 -58.08 -27.59
CA TYR A 31 26.39 -56.80 -27.68
C TYR A 31 27.89 -56.95 -27.46
N ASP A 32 28.72 -56.18 -28.17
CA ASP A 32 30.18 -56.28 -28.05
C ASP A 32 30.74 -55.62 -26.77
N THR A 33 29.90 -54.90 -26.02
CA THR A 33 30.29 -54.11 -24.85
C THR A 33 29.24 -54.18 -23.74
N TRP A 34 29.62 -53.73 -22.55
CA TRP A 34 28.73 -53.67 -21.40
C TRP A 34 27.46 -52.86 -21.70
N VAL A 35 26.30 -53.45 -21.42
CA VAL A 35 25.00 -52.81 -21.66
C VAL A 35 24.40 -52.26 -20.36
N HIS A 36 24.03 -50.99 -20.39
CA HIS A 36 23.23 -50.36 -19.33
C HIS A 36 21.76 -50.44 -19.67
N LEU A 37 20.99 -51.03 -18.75
CA LEU A 37 19.53 -51.11 -18.82
C LEU A 37 18.92 -49.86 -18.18
N LEU A 38 18.09 -49.13 -18.93
CA LEU A 38 17.30 -48.01 -18.41
C LEU A 38 15.81 -48.29 -18.64
N PRO A 39 15.05 -48.63 -17.59
CA PRO A 39 13.63 -48.92 -17.73
C PRO A 39 12.86 -47.64 -18.06
N ASP A 40 11.89 -47.78 -18.96
CA ASP A 40 10.96 -46.75 -19.37
C ASP A 40 9.51 -47.26 -19.28
N VAL A 41 8.55 -46.38 -19.53
CA VAL A 41 7.13 -46.66 -19.25
C VAL A 41 6.51 -47.70 -20.18
N ASP A 42 7.00 -47.75 -21.41
CA ASP A 42 6.52 -48.55 -22.53
C ASP A 42 7.58 -49.51 -23.09
N GLY A 43 8.78 -49.49 -22.52
CA GLY A 43 9.89 -50.31 -22.98
C GLY A 43 11.12 -50.19 -22.10
N ILE A 44 12.27 -50.47 -22.66
CA ILE A 44 13.58 -50.36 -22.01
C ILE A 44 14.59 -49.80 -23.01
N ARG A 45 15.40 -48.84 -22.57
CA ARG A 45 16.55 -48.36 -23.34
C ARG A 45 17.79 -49.15 -22.98
N LEU A 46 18.54 -49.51 -24.01
CA LEU A 46 19.83 -50.16 -23.91
C LEU A 46 20.90 -49.16 -24.33
N LEU A 47 21.80 -48.84 -23.41
CA LEU A 47 22.91 -47.94 -23.67
C LEU A 47 24.22 -48.71 -23.63
N THR A 48 24.94 -48.66 -24.75
CA THR A 48 26.35 -49.04 -24.83
C THR A 48 27.20 -47.79 -25.03
N ASN A 49 28.52 -47.96 -25.21
CA ASN A 49 29.41 -46.84 -25.48
C ASN A 49 29.09 -46.13 -26.80
N ASP A 50 28.52 -46.86 -27.77
CA ASP A 50 28.33 -46.38 -29.15
C ASP A 50 26.86 -46.35 -29.59
N ILE A 51 25.97 -47.10 -28.94
CA ILE A 51 24.60 -47.32 -29.39
C ILE A 51 23.59 -47.05 -28.27
N CYS A 52 22.49 -46.40 -28.64
CA CYS A 52 21.29 -46.25 -27.82
C CYS A 52 20.12 -46.93 -28.54
N GLU A 53 19.70 -48.09 -28.05
CA GLU A 53 18.57 -48.85 -28.61
C GLU A 53 17.36 -48.76 -27.69
N PHE A 54 16.15 -48.89 -28.26
CA PHE A 54 14.92 -48.95 -27.51
C PHE A 54 14.16 -50.22 -27.85
N ILE A 55 13.90 -51.04 -26.84
CA ILE A 55 13.13 -52.27 -26.96
C ILE A 55 11.77 -52.04 -26.33
N GLN A 56 10.71 -52.29 -27.10
CA GLN A 56 9.33 -52.22 -26.65
C GLN A 56 8.52 -53.40 -27.19
N LYS A 57 7.40 -53.71 -26.53
CA LYS A 57 6.38 -54.57 -27.13
C LYS A 57 5.81 -53.83 -28.34
N VAL A 58 5.68 -54.51 -29.48
CA VAL A 58 4.95 -53.95 -30.62
C VAL A 58 3.51 -53.64 -30.18
N PRO A 59 3.03 -52.39 -30.31
CA PRO A 59 1.68 -52.00 -29.92
C PRO A 59 0.62 -52.83 -30.64
N ASP A 60 -0.49 -53.13 -29.95
CA ASP A 60 -1.52 -54.01 -30.49
C ASP A 60 -2.19 -53.37 -31.73
N GLU A 61 -2.34 -52.04 -31.74
CA GLU A 61 -2.87 -51.27 -32.87
C GLU A 61 -1.97 -51.36 -34.11
N ALA A 62 -0.64 -51.38 -33.92
CA ALA A 62 0.30 -51.56 -35.02
C ALA A 62 0.26 -53.01 -35.54
N VAL A 63 0.05 -53.99 -34.66
CA VAL A 63 -0.17 -55.39 -35.07
C VAL A 63 -1.44 -55.53 -35.90
N ASP A 64 -2.54 -54.92 -35.46
CA ASP A 64 -3.82 -55.00 -36.17
C ASP A 64 -3.72 -54.41 -37.58
N VAL A 65 -2.94 -53.35 -37.78
CA VAL A 65 -2.76 -52.70 -39.08
C VAL A 65 -1.73 -53.41 -39.96
N PHE A 66 -0.56 -53.77 -39.42
CA PHE A 66 0.59 -54.20 -40.24
C PHE A 66 0.84 -55.71 -40.25
N ARG A 67 0.15 -56.51 -39.44
CA ARG A 67 0.32 -57.97 -39.47
C ARG A 67 -0.01 -58.50 -40.88
N LEU A 68 0.91 -59.28 -41.44
CA LEU A 68 0.71 -59.92 -42.74
C LEU A 68 -0.53 -60.83 -42.71
N GLY A 69 -1.46 -60.61 -43.65
CA GLY A 69 -2.74 -61.33 -43.70
C GLY A 69 -3.72 -60.91 -42.61
N SER A 70 -3.59 -59.71 -42.05
CA SER A 70 -4.59 -59.13 -41.14
C SER A 70 -5.85 -58.76 -41.91
N ASP A 71 -6.98 -59.35 -41.53
CA ASP A 71 -8.32 -58.97 -42.01
C ASP A 71 -8.96 -57.91 -41.10
N SER A 72 -8.17 -57.21 -40.28
CA SER A 72 -8.71 -56.21 -39.35
C SER A 72 -9.35 -55.04 -40.10
N PRO A 73 -10.36 -54.36 -39.52
CA PRO A 73 -10.93 -53.16 -40.12
C PRO A 73 -9.90 -52.07 -40.42
N ALA A 74 -8.86 -51.93 -39.58
CA ALA A 74 -7.81 -50.93 -39.72
C ALA A 74 -6.82 -51.26 -40.84
N ALA A 75 -6.46 -52.54 -41.03
CA ALA A 75 -5.65 -52.99 -42.16
C ALA A 75 -6.38 -52.77 -43.49
N ASN A 76 -7.66 -53.14 -43.55
CA ASN A 76 -8.51 -52.89 -44.71
C ASN A 76 -8.68 -51.39 -45.01
N LEU A 77 -8.75 -50.53 -43.99
CA LEU A 77 -8.80 -49.07 -44.16
C LEU A 77 -7.50 -48.52 -44.76
N LEU A 78 -6.34 -49.01 -44.29
CA LEU A 78 -5.05 -48.64 -44.87
C LEU A 78 -4.94 -49.08 -46.34
N GLU A 79 -5.36 -50.31 -46.65
CA GLU A 79 -5.39 -50.81 -48.03
C GLU A 79 -6.36 -49.99 -48.91
N ALA A 80 -7.57 -49.72 -48.42
CA ALA A 80 -8.55 -48.87 -49.11
C ALA A 80 -7.98 -47.48 -49.43
N SER A 81 -7.23 -46.89 -48.50
CA SER A 81 -6.57 -45.60 -48.72
C SER A 81 -5.49 -45.67 -49.81
N SER A 82 -4.72 -46.77 -49.87
CA SER A 82 -3.72 -46.99 -50.92
C SER A 82 -4.37 -47.21 -52.29
N LEU A 83 -5.45 -47.99 -52.34
CA LEU A 83 -6.24 -48.23 -53.56
C LEU A 83 -6.91 -46.95 -54.06
N LEU A 84 -7.33 -46.06 -53.15
CA LEU A 84 -7.86 -44.75 -53.48
C LEU A 84 -6.79 -43.87 -54.15
N GLU A 85 -5.56 -43.84 -53.61
CA GLU A 85 -4.43 -43.13 -54.25
C GLU A 85 -4.13 -43.67 -55.66
N GLN A 86 -4.34 -44.98 -55.87
CA GLN A 86 -4.22 -45.64 -57.17
C GLN A 86 -5.46 -45.47 -58.07
N LYS A 87 -6.49 -44.74 -57.63
CA LYS A 87 -7.78 -44.53 -58.33
C LYS A 87 -8.53 -45.83 -58.66
N SER A 88 -8.35 -46.86 -57.83
CA SER A 88 -9.05 -48.14 -57.98
C SER A 88 -10.46 -48.05 -57.39
N PRO A 89 -11.51 -48.52 -58.09
CA PRO A 89 -12.88 -48.54 -57.55
C PRO A 89 -13.03 -49.50 -56.37
N LYS A 90 -12.11 -50.48 -56.22
CA LYS A 90 -12.09 -51.44 -55.11
C LYS A 90 -11.93 -50.80 -53.73
N ALA A 91 -11.49 -49.54 -53.67
CA ALA A 91 -11.43 -48.78 -52.42
C ALA A 91 -12.81 -48.64 -51.78
N ASP A 92 -13.87 -48.41 -52.58
CA ASP A 92 -15.24 -48.29 -52.06
C ASP A 92 -15.76 -49.64 -51.54
N ASP A 93 -15.45 -50.74 -52.24
CA ASP A 93 -15.83 -52.09 -51.81
C ASP A 93 -15.27 -52.42 -50.41
N LEU A 94 -13.99 -52.07 -50.15
CA LEU A 94 -13.36 -52.26 -48.85
C LEU A 94 -13.95 -51.34 -47.77
N ILE A 95 -14.28 -50.09 -48.11
CA ILE A 95 -14.93 -49.17 -47.17
C ILE A 95 -16.33 -49.64 -46.81
N GLN A 96 -17.13 -50.13 -47.76
CA GLN A 96 -18.45 -50.69 -47.47
C GLN A 96 -18.34 -51.95 -46.60
N LEU A 97 -17.32 -52.79 -46.83
CA LEU A 97 -17.05 -53.98 -46.01
C LEU A 97 -16.82 -53.62 -44.53
N ILE A 98 -16.03 -52.58 -44.26
CA ILE A 98 -15.68 -52.17 -42.89
C ILE A 98 -16.61 -51.11 -42.29
N ARG A 99 -17.63 -50.66 -43.02
CA ARG A 99 -18.54 -49.58 -42.61
C ARG A 99 -19.10 -49.71 -41.19
N PRO A 100 -19.49 -50.91 -40.69
CA PRO A 100 -20.00 -51.06 -39.31
C PRO A 100 -18.97 -50.74 -38.22
N SER A 101 -17.68 -50.93 -38.50
CA SER A 101 -16.56 -50.75 -37.56
C SER A 101 -15.58 -49.67 -38.03
N LEU A 102 -16.01 -48.78 -38.93
CA LEU A 102 -15.14 -47.79 -39.56
C LEU A 102 -14.61 -46.76 -38.55
N ALA A 103 -15.42 -46.37 -37.56
CA ALA A 103 -14.97 -45.47 -36.50
C ALA A 103 -13.80 -46.07 -35.69
N GLU A 104 -13.92 -47.35 -35.29
CA GLU A 104 -12.84 -48.08 -34.61
C GLU A 104 -11.60 -48.23 -35.50
N ALA A 105 -11.79 -48.51 -36.80
CA ALA A 105 -10.69 -48.59 -37.76
C ALA A 105 -9.91 -47.26 -37.86
N VAL A 106 -10.62 -46.12 -37.88
CA VAL A 106 -10.01 -44.79 -37.89
C VAL A 106 -9.22 -44.56 -36.60
N ASP A 107 -9.80 -44.84 -35.44
CA ASP A 107 -9.12 -44.68 -34.13
C ASP A 107 -7.86 -45.54 -34.04
N THR A 108 -7.93 -46.80 -34.51
CA THR A 108 -6.78 -47.71 -34.53
C THR A 108 -5.69 -47.23 -35.48
N CYS A 109 -6.04 -46.70 -36.66
CA CYS A 109 -5.05 -46.07 -37.56
C CYS A 109 -4.39 -44.83 -36.94
N ILE A 110 -5.16 -43.99 -36.21
CA ILE A 110 -4.62 -42.81 -35.51
C ILE A 110 -3.63 -43.24 -34.41
N LYS A 111 -4.01 -44.19 -33.57
CA LYS A 111 -3.15 -44.73 -32.50
C LYS A 111 -1.91 -45.43 -33.05
N ALA A 112 -2.07 -46.26 -34.08
CA ALA A 112 -0.94 -46.88 -34.76
C ALA A 112 0.04 -45.82 -35.30
N ALA A 113 -0.47 -44.74 -35.91
CA ALA A 113 0.37 -43.64 -36.39
C ALA A 113 1.18 -42.99 -35.27
N ALA A 114 0.61 -42.84 -34.08
CA ALA A 114 1.28 -42.25 -32.92
C ALA A 114 2.49 -43.07 -32.45
N HIS A 115 2.40 -44.40 -32.50
CA HIS A 115 3.48 -45.29 -32.08
C HIS A 115 4.58 -45.48 -33.13
N GLU A 116 4.29 -45.18 -34.40
CA GLU A 116 5.28 -45.29 -35.48
C GLU A 116 6.37 -44.21 -35.39
N TYR A 117 7.60 -44.60 -35.75
CA TYR A 117 8.75 -43.68 -35.84
C TYR A 117 9.02 -43.25 -37.29
N ASN A 118 8.60 -44.04 -38.27
CA ASN A 118 8.83 -43.74 -39.67
C ASN A 118 7.79 -42.74 -40.19
N ILE A 119 8.27 -41.58 -40.66
CA ILE A 119 7.43 -40.48 -41.19
C ILE A 119 6.57 -40.95 -42.37
N HIS A 120 7.05 -41.89 -43.19
CA HIS A 120 6.28 -42.45 -44.30
C HIS A 120 5.01 -43.15 -43.79
N TRP A 121 5.17 -44.04 -42.81
CA TRP A 121 4.06 -44.81 -42.25
C TRP A 121 3.11 -43.96 -41.41
N GLN A 122 3.64 -43.02 -40.61
CA GLN A 122 2.82 -42.02 -39.91
C GLN A 122 1.88 -41.29 -40.89
N LYS A 123 2.41 -40.82 -42.03
CA LYS A 123 1.61 -40.14 -43.05
C LYS A 123 0.61 -41.07 -43.73
N ALA A 124 0.98 -42.30 -44.04
CA ALA A 124 0.09 -43.27 -44.67
C ALA A 124 -1.11 -43.59 -43.75
N LEU A 125 -0.85 -43.83 -42.46
CA LEU A 125 -1.89 -44.12 -41.46
C LEU A 125 -2.81 -42.92 -41.21
N LEU A 126 -2.26 -41.70 -41.11
CA LEU A 126 -3.07 -40.49 -40.98
C LEU A 126 -3.90 -40.19 -42.24
N LYS A 127 -3.39 -40.51 -43.43
CA LYS A 127 -4.19 -40.42 -44.66
C LYS A 127 -5.34 -41.43 -44.66
N ALA A 128 -5.09 -42.66 -44.22
CA ALA A 128 -6.12 -43.69 -44.08
C ALA A 128 -7.20 -43.28 -43.08
N ALA A 129 -6.81 -42.76 -41.92
CA ALA A 129 -7.72 -42.21 -40.93
C ALA A 129 -8.52 -41.01 -41.47
N SER A 130 -7.87 -40.09 -42.20
CA SER A 130 -8.54 -38.96 -42.86
C SER A 130 -9.57 -39.41 -43.90
N TYR A 131 -9.26 -40.46 -44.67
CA TYR A 131 -10.19 -41.05 -45.61
C TYR A 131 -11.40 -41.68 -44.91
N GLY A 132 -11.18 -42.53 -43.91
CA GLY A 132 -12.26 -43.14 -43.14
C GLY A 132 -13.17 -42.11 -42.45
N LYS A 133 -12.57 -41.06 -41.88
CA LYS A 133 -13.30 -39.91 -41.31
C LYS A 133 -14.20 -39.22 -42.33
N SER A 134 -13.76 -39.06 -43.59
CA SER A 134 -14.56 -38.40 -44.63
C SER A 134 -15.84 -39.16 -45.02
N VAL A 135 -15.92 -40.45 -44.68
CA VAL A 135 -17.06 -41.32 -44.97
C VAL A 135 -18.04 -41.39 -43.78
N LEU A 136 -17.60 -41.05 -42.56
CA LEU A 136 -18.43 -41.07 -41.36
C LEU A 136 -19.27 -39.79 -41.24
N ASP A 137 -20.57 -39.94 -40.98
CA ASP A 137 -21.49 -38.79 -40.80
C ASP A 137 -21.24 -38.03 -39.49
N LEU A 138 -20.81 -38.74 -38.44
CA LEU A 138 -20.55 -38.19 -37.09
C LEU A 138 -19.25 -38.80 -36.54
N TYR A 139 -18.18 -38.01 -36.48
CA TYR A 139 -16.91 -38.42 -35.88
C TYR A 139 -16.18 -37.20 -35.29
N SER A 140 -15.65 -37.33 -34.06
CA SER A 140 -14.85 -36.25 -33.45
C SER A 140 -13.47 -36.18 -34.09
N SER A 141 -13.05 -34.98 -34.47
CA SER A 141 -11.75 -34.78 -35.11
C SER A 141 -10.60 -34.55 -34.13
N ASP A 142 -10.91 -34.48 -32.83
CA ASP A 142 -9.98 -33.98 -31.82
C ASP A 142 -8.75 -34.89 -31.70
N ASP A 143 -8.95 -36.21 -31.52
CA ASP A 143 -7.86 -37.18 -31.42
C ASP A 143 -6.96 -37.21 -32.67
N PHE A 144 -7.54 -36.97 -33.85
CA PHE A 144 -6.80 -36.89 -35.11
C PHE A 144 -5.88 -35.65 -35.13
N VAL A 145 -6.41 -34.49 -34.72
CA VAL A 145 -5.66 -33.24 -34.66
C VAL A 145 -4.56 -33.33 -33.60
N ASP A 146 -4.90 -33.80 -32.40
CA ASP A 146 -3.95 -33.97 -31.29
C ASP A 146 -2.79 -34.91 -31.64
N THR A 147 -3.08 -35.98 -32.37
CA THR A 147 -2.05 -36.93 -32.85
C THR A 147 -1.17 -36.29 -33.91
N CYS A 148 -1.74 -35.50 -34.84
CA CYS A 148 -0.95 -34.76 -35.83
C CYS A 148 0.00 -33.76 -35.16
N ASP A 149 -0.50 -33.02 -34.17
CA ASP A 149 0.27 -32.04 -33.41
C ASP A 149 1.40 -32.72 -32.61
N THR A 150 1.07 -33.82 -31.93
CA THR A 150 2.04 -34.62 -31.18
C THR A 150 3.12 -35.20 -32.08
N LEU A 151 2.76 -35.78 -33.22
CA LEU A 151 3.73 -36.36 -34.15
C LEU A 151 4.64 -35.30 -34.75
N ARG A 152 4.13 -34.09 -35.00
CA ARG A 152 4.97 -32.97 -35.49
C ARG A 152 6.05 -32.61 -34.47
N VAL A 153 5.68 -32.52 -33.19
CA VAL A 153 6.61 -32.24 -32.07
C VAL A 153 7.59 -33.40 -31.87
N LEU A 154 7.11 -34.64 -31.81
CA LEU A 154 7.93 -35.84 -31.66
C LEU A 154 8.95 -35.96 -32.79
N ASN A 155 8.55 -35.77 -34.04
CA ASN A 155 9.47 -35.84 -35.18
C ASN A 155 10.54 -34.73 -35.11
N ALA A 156 10.19 -33.53 -34.64
CA ALA A 156 11.15 -32.44 -34.47
C ALA A 156 12.20 -32.76 -33.40
N VAL A 157 11.80 -33.31 -32.25
CA VAL A 157 12.74 -33.63 -31.15
C VAL A 157 13.51 -34.92 -31.36
N ARG A 158 12.97 -35.87 -32.14
CA ARG A 158 13.65 -37.10 -32.56
C ARG A 158 14.72 -36.85 -33.63
N PHE A 159 14.69 -35.70 -34.29
CA PHE A 159 15.68 -35.35 -35.31
C PHE A 159 17.10 -35.42 -34.74
N TYR A 160 18.05 -35.93 -35.54
CA TYR A 160 19.37 -36.33 -35.04
C TYR A 160 20.18 -35.17 -34.39
N GLU A 161 19.96 -33.93 -34.82
CA GLU A 161 20.62 -32.75 -34.23
C GLU A 161 20.12 -32.44 -32.82
N VAL A 162 18.85 -32.74 -32.53
CA VAL A 162 18.25 -32.54 -31.20
C VAL A 162 18.52 -33.75 -30.30
N GLY A 163 18.35 -34.95 -30.87
CA GLY A 163 18.74 -36.23 -30.26
C GLY A 163 17.87 -36.67 -29.07
N LEU A 164 16.56 -36.38 -29.08
CA LEU A 164 15.63 -36.85 -28.05
C LEU A 164 14.70 -37.95 -28.60
N PRO A 165 15.10 -39.23 -28.51
CA PRO A 165 14.27 -40.35 -28.96
C PRO A 165 13.15 -40.62 -27.94
N LEU A 166 12.10 -39.82 -27.99
CA LEU A 166 10.91 -39.96 -27.15
C LEU A 166 9.86 -40.81 -27.86
N SER A 167 9.25 -41.76 -27.15
CA SER A 167 8.04 -42.44 -27.59
C SER A 167 6.81 -41.57 -27.36
N TYR A 168 5.68 -41.98 -27.96
CA TYR A 168 4.40 -41.32 -27.75
C TYR A 168 3.95 -41.39 -26.29
N GLU A 169 4.08 -42.56 -25.63
CA GLU A 169 3.70 -42.74 -24.23
C GLU A 169 4.57 -41.93 -23.27
N GLN A 170 5.88 -41.87 -23.54
CA GLN A 170 6.79 -41.01 -22.78
C GLN A 170 6.40 -39.55 -22.89
N TYR A 171 6.10 -39.07 -24.10
CA TYR A 171 5.68 -37.69 -24.33
C TYR A 171 4.37 -37.36 -23.61
N ARG A 172 3.36 -38.24 -23.70
CA ARG A 172 2.08 -38.05 -23.01
C ARG A 172 2.23 -38.00 -21.49
N ARG A 173 3.03 -38.91 -20.93
CA ARG A 173 3.25 -38.96 -19.47
C ARG A 173 4.10 -37.80 -18.96
N MET A 174 5.11 -37.41 -19.74
CA MET A 174 6.00 -36.29 -19.38
C MET A 174 5.30 -34.94 -19.52
N THR A 175 4.34 -34.83 -20.43
CA THR A 175 3.66 -33.59 -20.86
C THR A 175 4.55 -32.68 -21.73
N PRO A 176 3.95 -31.88 -22.64
CA PRO A 176 4.71 -30.99 -23.51
C PRO A 176 5.45 -29.86 -22.77
N GLU A 177 4.94 -29.39 -21.63
CA GLU A 177 5.59 -28.36 -20.83
C GLU A 177 6.96 -28.83 -20.32
N LYS A 178 7.04 -30.09 -19.87
CA LYS A 178 8.31 -30.68 -19.43
C LYS A 178 9.25 -30.98 -20.59
N LEU A 179 8.74 -31.26 -21.79
CA LEU A 179 9.58 -31.32 -22.98
C LEU A 179 10.24 -29.97 -23.26
N VAL A 180 9.47 -28.89 -23.24
CA VAL A 180 9.97 -27.52 -23.44
C VAL A 180 11.00 -27.17 -22.37
N GLU A 181 10.78 -27.55 -21.11
CA GLU A 181 11.75 -27.37 -20.02
C GLU A 181 13.07 -28.11 -20.31
N ARG A 182 13.01 -29.38 -20.74
CA ARG A 182 14.21 -30.16 -21.12
C ARG A 182 14.97 -29.56 -22.29
N LEU A 183 14.26 -29.08 -23.32
CA LEU A 183 14.88 -28.40 -24.46
C LEU A 183 15.55 -27.10 -24.03
N THR A 184 14.92 -26.34 -23.15
CA THR A 184 15.45 -25.09 -22.58
C THR A 184 16.74 -25.36 -21.79
N ASN A 185 16.77 -26.41 -20.96
CA ASN A 185 17.96 -26.83 -20.22
C ASN A 185 19.11 -27.29 -21.14
N ARG A 186 18.79 -27.81 -22.34
CA ARG A 186 19.77 -28.16 -23.39
C ARG A 186 20.21 -26.96 -24.24
N SER A 187 19.73 -25.76 -23.93
CA SER A 187 19.96 -24.53 -24.71
C SER A 187 19.39 -24.55 -26.14
N GLU A 188 18.40 -25.42 -26.42
CA GLU A 188 17.69 -25.50 -27.70
C GLU A 188 16.55 -24.47 -27.78
N TYR A 189 16.87 -23.20 -27.56
CA TYR A 189 15.87 -22.13 -27.35
C TYR A 189 14.96 -21.90 -28.57
N LEU A 190 15.50 -21.96 -29.79
CA LEU A 190 14.70 -21.72 -31.00
C LEU A 190 13.64 -22.82 -31.18
N LEU A 191 14.03 -24.08 -30.95
CA LEU A 191 13.12 -25.21 -31.06
C LEU A 191 12.08 -25.17 -29.93
N ALA A 192 12.51 -24.90 -28.70
CA ALA A 192 11.62 -24.75 -27.55
C ALA A 192 10.56 -23.65 -27.79
N LEU A 193 10.96 -22.49 -28.33
CA LEU A 193 10.04 -21.41 -28.67
C LEU A 193 9.06 -21.81 -29.77
N ARG A 194 9.51 -22.46 -30.85
CA ARG A 194 8.63 -22.91 -31.94
C ARG A 194 7.62 -23.94 -31.45
N ILE A 195 8.02 -24.87 -30.60
CA ILE A 195 7.10 -25.87 -30.02
C ILE A 195 6.12 -25.18 -29.07
N ALA A 196 6.58 -24.27 -28.23
CA ALA A 196 5.71 -23.53 -27.32
C ALA A 196 4.69 -22.67 -28.06
N GLU A 197 5.10 -21.97 -29.14
CA GLU A 197 4.19 -21.19 -29.99
C GLU A 197 3.18 -22.10 -30.70
N TYR A 198 3.62 -23.25 -31.22
CA TYR A 198 2.78 -24.23 -31.91
C TYR A 198 1.71 -24.83 -31.00
N LEU A 199 2.09 -25.19 -29.76
CA LEU A 199 1.19 -25.78 -28.77
C LEU A 199 0.50 -24.74 -27.87
N HIS A 200 0.67 -23.44 -28.16
CA HIS A 200 0.12 -22.33 -27.36
C HIS A 200 0.53 -22.34 -25.88
N LEU A 201 1.74 -22.79 -25.58
CA LEU A 201 2.32 -22.83 -24.24
C LEU A 201 3.01 -21.50 -23.87
N PRO A 202 3.09 -21.18 -22.57
CA PRO A 202 3.75 -19.96 -22.11
C PRO A 202 5.27 -20.02 -22.33
N ALA A 203 5.81 -19.02 -23.03
CA ALA A 203 7.24 -18.92 -23.38
C ALA A 203 8.07 -18.11 -22.36
N ASN A 204 7.48 -17.62 -21.28
CA ASN A 204 8.14 -16.76 -20.30
C ASN A 204 9.34 -17.43 -19.63
N GLN A 205 9.23 -18.72 -19.29
CA GLN A 205 10.33 -19.49 -18.69
C GLN A 205 11.50 -19.67 -19.66
N ILE A 206 11.21 -19.85 -20.95
CA ILE A 206 12.24 -20.00 -22.01
C ILE A 206 13.04 -18.69 -22.13
N HIS A 207 12.33 -17.56 -22.18
CA HIS A 207 12.94 -16.24 -22.25
C HIS A 207 13.78 -15.90 -21.01
N GLY A 208 13.27 -16.20 -19.82
CA GLY A 208 13.99 -16.01 -18.56
C GLY A 208 15.28 -16.84 -18.48
N HIS A 209 15.18 -18.14 -18.77
CA HIS A 209 16.34 -19.04 -18.78
C HIS A 209 17.38 -18.62 -19.82
N TRP A 210 16.95 -18.25 -21.04
CA TRP A 210 17.85 -17.73 -22.07
C TRP A 210 18.61 -16.49 -21.59
N ALA A 211 17.93 -15.55 -20.93
CA ALA A 211 18.56 -14.33 -20.44
C ALA A 211 19.58 -14.62 -19.33
N GLN A 212 19.23 -15.50 -18.37
CA GLN A 212 20.18 -15.97 -17.35
C GLN A 212 21.41 -16.63 -17.99
N GLN A 213 21.21 -17.53 -18.96
CA GLN A 213 22.31 -18.20 -19.64
C GLN A 213 23.18 -17.22 -20.44
N LYS A 214 22.57 -16.20 -21.08
CA LYS A 214 23.31 -15.15 -21.78
C LYS A 214 24.20 -14.36 -20.82
N VAL A 215 23.72 -14.05 -19.62
CA VAL A 215 24.51 -13.38 -18.57
C VAL A 215 25.68 -14.25 -18.12
N ARG A 216 25.45 -15.54 -17.87
CA ARG A 216 26.48 -16.48 -17.37
C ARG A 216 27.59 -16.73 -18.39
N VAL A 217 27.24 -16.90 -19.66
CA VAL A 217 28.19 -17.37 -20.68
C VAL A 217 28.85 -16.23 -21.46
N SER A 218 28.19 -15.08 -21.61
CA SER A 218 28.70 -13.99 -22.46
C SER A 218 29.94 -13.31 -21.87
N THR A 219 30.96 -13.10 -22.68
CA THR A 219 32.15 -12.27 -22.36
C THR A 219 32.03 -10.84 -22.89
N ASP A 220 30.86 -10.47 -23.43
CA ASP A 220 30.61 -9.14 -24.00
C ASP A 220 30.57 -8.08 -22.87
N PRO A 221 30.73 -6.78 -23.18
CA PRO A 221 30.58 -5.71 -22.20
C PRO A 221 29.20 -5.73 -21.53
N GLU A 222 29.14 -5.39 -20.23
CA GLU A 222 27.90 -5.45 -19.43
C GLU A 222 26.76 -4.61 -20.04
N GLU A 223 27.06 -3.43 -20.59
CA GLU A 223 26.09 -2.53 -21.24
C GLU A 223 25.46 -3.16 -22.50
N GLU A 224 26.26 -3.90 -23.28
CA GLU A 224 25.78 -4.60 -24.48
C GLU A 224 24.91 -5.80 -24.10
N ILE A 225 25.26 -6.52 -23.04
CA ILE A 225 24.46 -7.62 -22.49
C ILE A 225 23.11 -7.08 -21.99
N CYS A 226 23.13 -6.01 -21.20
CA CYS A 226 21.94 -5.36 -20.65
C CYS A 226 20.99 -4.92 -21.78
N SER A 227 21.51 -4.15 -22.74
CA SER A 227 20.71 -3.63 -23.86
C SER A 227 20.13 -4.75 -24.74
N LEU A 228 20.88 -5.83 -24.98
CA LEU A 228 20.39 -6.98 -25.74
C LEU A 228 19.26 -7.72 -25.01
N ILE A 229 19.42 -7.96 -23.71
CA ILE A 229 18.41 -8.64 -22.89
C ILE A 229 17.13 -7.79 -22.84
N VAL A 230 17.25 -6.51 -22.52
CA VAL A 230 16.10 -5.59 -22.47
C VAL A 230 15.41 -5.51 -23.83
N LYS A 231 16.16 -5.39 -24.94
CA LYS A 231 15.59 -5.35 -26.29
C LYS A 231 14.79 -6.61 -26.64
N LYS A 232 15.27 -7.79 -26.25
CA LYS A 232 14.59 -9.07 -26.55
C LYS A 232 13.42 -9.38 -25.61
N LEU A 233 13.48 -8.92 -24.37
CA LEU A 233 12.43 -9.14 -23.38
C LEU A 233 11.36 -8.04 -23.40
N ASN A 234 11.61 -6.91 -24.05
CA ASN A 234 10.63 -5.84 -24.16
C ASN A 234 9.34 -6.34 -24.84
N GLY A 235 8.19 -6.08 -24.20
CA GLY A 235 6.88 -6.53 -24.66
C GLY A 235 6.58 -8.02 -24.43
N LYS A 236 7.46 -8.77 -23.76
CA LYS A 236 7.21 -10.18 -23.38
C LYS A 236 6.65 -10.25 -21.95
N PRO A 237 5.38 -10.68 -21.76
CA PRO A 237 4.78 -10.73 -20.45
C PRO A 237 5.36 -11.88 -19.60
N GLY A 238 5.39 -11.68 -18.28
CA GLY A 238 5.65 -12.75 -17.31
C GLY A 238 7.12 -13.13 -17.08
N VAL A 239 8.08 -12.37 -17.61
CA VAL A 239 9.52 -12.55 -17.33
C VAL A 239 9.92 -11.69 -16.14
N SER A 240 10.57 -12.29 -15.13
CA SER A 240 11.11 -11.55 -13.98
C SER A 240 12.55 -11.11 -14.26
N PHE A 241 12.81 -9.81 -14.21
CA PHE A 241 14.17 -9.27 -14.29
C PHE A 241 14.96 -9.54 -13.02
N GLU A 242 14.30 -9.74 -11.88
CA GLU A 242 14.94 -10.09 -10.61
C GLU A 242 15.79 -11.37 -10.72
N GLU A 243 15.28 -12.43 -11.33
CA GLU A 243 16.01 -13.70 -11.45
C GLU A 243 17.23 -13.56 -12.38
N ILE A 244 17.13 -12.70 -13.41
CA ILE A 244 18.23 -12.40 -14.34
C ILE A 244 19.30 -11.55 -13.62
N ALA A 245 18.87 -10.55 -12.85
CA ALA A 245 19.76 -9.72 -12.04
C ALA A 245 20.48 -10.54 -10.97
N ARG A 246 19.79 -11.50 -10.34
CA ARG A 246 20.40 -12.45 -9.41
C ARG A 246 21.48 -13.29 -10.09
N ALA A 247 21.21 -13.84 -11.26
CA ALA A 247 22.21 -14.57 -12.03
C ALA A 247 23.43 -13.69 -12.38
N ALA A 248 23.23 -12.40 -12.70
CA ALA A 248 24.34 -11.46 -12.91
C ALA A 248 25.16 -11.22 -11.65
N TYR A 249 24.51 -11.10 -10.50
CA TYR A 249 25.17 -10.93 -9.22
C TYR A 249 25.97 -12.16 -8.79
N ASP A 250 25.43 -13.36 -8.98
CA ASP A 250 26.11 -14.63 -8.66
C ASP A 250 27.40 -14.81 -9.49
N GLU A 251 27.42 -14.28 -10.72
CA GLU A 251 28.60 -14.21 -11.61
C GLU A 251 29.55 -13.04 -11.29
N GLY A 252 29.27 -12.26 -10.23
CA GLY A 252 30.09 -11.13 -9.79
C GLY A 252 29.88 -9.81 -10.55
N ARG A 253 28.90 -9.74 -11.46
CA ARG A 253 28.59 -8.56 -12.30
C ARG A 253 27.60 -7.63 -11.61
N VAL A 254 28.06 -6.96 -10.56
CA VAL A 254 27.19 -6.12 -9.70
C VAL A 254 26.52 -4.98 -10.48
N ARG A 255 27.25 -4.31 -11.38
CA ARG A 255 26.69 -3.17 -12.15
C ARG A 255 25.58 -3.65 -13.09
N LEU A 256 25.84 -4.68 -13.90
CA LEU A 256 24.81 -5.32 -14.72
C LEU A 256 23.59 -5.76 -13.90
N ALA A 257 23.79 -6.37 -12.72
CA ALA A 257 22.70 -6.78 -11.85
C ALA A 257 21.84 -5.58 -11.42
N THR A 258 22.45 -4.46 -11.00
CA THR A 258 21.69 -3.25 -10.64
C THR A 258 20.94 -2.64 -11.81
N GLU A 259 21.53 -2.62 -13.01
CA GLU A 259 20.88 -2.08 -14.20
C GLU A 259 19.68 -2.92 -14.65
N LEU A 260 19.84 -4.25 -14.72
CA LEU A 260 18.76 -5.17 -15.06
C LEU A 260 17.61 -5.08 -14.06
N LEU A 261 17.94 -4.89 -12.78
CA LEU A 261 16.95 -4.83 -11.71
C LEU A 261 16.07 -3.58 -11.77
N ASN A 262 16.51 -2.49 -12.41
CA ASN A 262 15.68 -1.31 -12.66
C ASN A 262 14.51 -1.59 -13.61
N TYR A 263 14.57 -2.68 -14.39
CA TYR A 263 13.50 -3.12 -15.28
C TYR A 263 12.51 -4.10 -14.61
N GLU A 264 12.73 -4.48 -13.34
CA GLU A 264 11.73 -5.26 -12.60
C GLU A 264 10.61 -4.32 -12.09
N PRO A 265 9.36 -4.50 -12.54
CA PRO A 265 8.26 -3.62 -12.16
C PRO A 265 7.82 -3.78 -10.70
N ARG A 266 8.17 -4.90 -10.05
CA ARG A 266 7.75 -5.23 -8.68
C ARG A 266 8.83 -4.82 -7.69
N ALA A 267 8.60 -3.71 -6.99
CA ALA A 267 9.49 -3.21 -5.95
C ALA A 267 9.75 -4.25 -4.83
N GLY A 268 8.75 -5.05 -4.45
CA GLY A 268 8.89 -6.11 -3.44
C GLY A 268 9.86 -7.24 -3.84
N LYS A 269 10.16 -7.39 -5.13
CA LYS A 269 11.25 -8.27 -5.62
C LYS A 269 12.57 -7.52 -5.75
N GLN A 270 12.51 -6.25 -6.11
CA GLN A 270 13.66 -5.37 -6.31
C GLN A 270 14.45 -5.14 -5.01
N VAL A 271 13.74 -4.68 -3.97
CA VAL A 271 14.33 -4.20 -2.72
C VAL A 271 15.09 -5.29 -1.96
N PRO A 272 14.55 -6.52 -1.76
CA PRO A 272 15.30 -7.58 -1.09
C PRO A 272 16.60 -7.94 -1.80
N LEU A 273 16.61 -7.96 -3.14
CA LEU A 273 17.82 -8.25 -3.91
C LEU A 273 18.84 -7.12 -3.76
N LEU A 274 18.43 -5.85 -3.82
CA LEU A 274 19.32 -4.70 -3.57
C LEU A 274 19.96 -4.74 -2.17
N LEU A 275 19.18 -5.11 -1.15
CA LEU A 275 19.71 -5.29 0.21
C LEU A 275 20.76 -6.41 0.29
N ASN A 276 20.51 -7.54 -0.37
CA ASN A 276 21.48 -8.65 -0.44
C ASN A 276 22.77 -8.23 -1.16
N MET A 277 22.65 -7.41 -2.20
CA MET A 277 23.78 -6.83 -2.94
C MET A 277 24.53 -5.74 -2.16
N LYS A 278 24.07 -5.38 -0.95
CA LYS A 278 24.58 -4.28 -0.10
C LYS A 278 24.38 -2.88 -0.68
N GLU A 279 23.47 -2.73 -1.65
CA GLU A 279 23.08 -1.45 -2.24
C GLU A 279 21.97 -0.77 -1.41
N ASP A 280 22.29 -0.51 -0.13
CA ASP A 280 21.38 -0.04 0.91
C ASP A 280 20.63 1.25 0.56
N ASN A 281 21.34 2.24 -0.03
CA ASN A 281 20.75 3.53 -0.39
C ASN A 281 19.76 3.37 -1.54
N ILE A 282 20.13 2.61 -2.57
CA ILE A 282 19.29 2.34 -3.74
C ILE A 282 18.06 1.53 -3.31
N ALA A 283 18.22 0.56 -2.40
CA ALA A 283 17.11 -0.19 -1.83
C ALA A 283 16.10 0.72 -1.13
N LEU A 284 16.57 1.69 -0.34
CA LEU A 284 15.70 2.66 0.33
C LEU A 284 15.00 3.59 -0.67
N ASP A 285 15.73 4.10 -1.67
CA ASP A 285 15.16 4.97 -2.70
C ASP A 285 14.07 4.23 -3.50
N LYS A 286 14.31 2.97 -3.89
CA LYS A 286 13.31 2.13 -4.57
C LYS A 286 12.11 1.76 -3.70
N ALA A 287 12.32 1.53 -2.41
CA ALA A 287 11.22 1.34 -1.48
C ALA A 287 10.36 2.61 -1.39
N ILE A 288 10.96 3.80 -1.32
CA ILE A 288 10.24 5.08 -1.28
C ILE A 288 9.47 5.32 -2.58
N GLU A 289 10.11 5.10 -3.74
CA GLU A 289 9.48 5.22 -5.07
C GLU A 289 8.26 4.29 -5.22
N SER A 290 8.28 3.12 -4.57
CA SER A 290 7.18 2.16 -4.60
C SER A 290 5.92 2.63 -3.86
N GLY A 291 6.07 3.55 -2.90
CA GLY A 291 4.99 3.99 -2.01
C GLY A 291 4.51 2.94 -1.00
N ASP A 292 5.12 1.75 -0.95
CA ASP A 292 4.80 0.70 -0.01
C ASP A 292 5.48 0.98 1.35
N THR A 293 4.68 1.39 2.33
CA THR A 293 5.16 1.72 3.68
C THR A 293 5.79 0.52 4.38
N ASP A 294 5.28 -0.69 4.18
CA ASP A 294 5.83 -1.91 4.79
C ASP A 294 7.23 -2.20 4.23
N LEU A 295 7.39 -2.03 2.92
CA LEU A 295 8.69 -2.20 2.27
C LEU A 295 9.70 -1.14 2.73
N ILE A 296 9.26 0.10 2.89
CA ILE A 296 10.11 1.17 3.43
C ILE A 296 10.53 0.84 4.88
N TYR A 297 9.58 0.43 5.74
CA TYR A 297 9.89 0.01 7.11
C TYR A 297 10.85 -1.18 7.16
N HIS A 298 10.66 -2.17 6.29
CA HIS A 298 11.56 -3.31 6.19
C HIS A 298 13.00 -2.88 5.91
N VAL A 299 13.21 -1.95 4.96
CA VAL A 299 14.53 -1.38 4.68
C VAL A 299 15.06 -0.59 5.88
N LEU A 300 14.24 0.28 6.47
CA LEU A 300 14.66 1.10 7.61
C LEU A 300 15.09 0.27 8.81
N LEU A 301 14.36 -0.79 9.16
CA LEU A 301 14.72 -1.73 10.22
C LEU A 301 16.03 -2.45 9.91
N HIS A 302 16.22 -2.88 8.66
CA HIS A 302 17.47 -3.49 8.21
C HIS A 302 18.66 -2.52 8.37
N LEU A 303 18.51 -1.28 7.93
CA LEU A 303 19.54 -0.23 8.05
C LEU A 303 19.82 0.13 9.51
N ARG A 304 18.79 0.24 10.34
CA ARG A 304 18.91 0.56 11.77
C ARG A 304 19.75 -0.47 12.52
N ARG A 305 19.65 -1.76 12.15
CA ARG A 305 20.43 -2.86 12.73
C ARG A 305 21.87 -2.90 12.19
N LYS A 306 22.06 -2.56 10.92
CA LYS A 306 23.36 -2.67 10.23
C LYS A 306 24.27 -1.46 10.47
N LEU A 307 23.71 -0.25 10.49
CA LEU A 307 24.46 1.00 10.53
C LEU A 307 24.56 1.55 11.96
N PRO A 308 25.69 2.19 12.32
CA PRO A 308 25.74 3.04 13.51
C PRO A 308 24.68 4.14 13.45
N LEU A 309 24.14 4.53 14.61
CA LEU A 309 23.04 5.49 14.73
C LEU A 309 23.25 6.78 13.91
N ALA A 310 24.44 7.38 13.99
CA ALA A 310 24.76 8.60 13.25
C ALA A 310 24.78 8.40 11.71
N SER A 311 25.23 7.24 11.24
CA SER A 311 25.21 6.92 9.81
C SER A 311 23.80 6.63 9.32
N PHE A 312 22.97 5.97 10.14
CA PHE A 312 21.55 5.76 9.87
C PHE A 312 20.81 7.10 9.72
N PHE A 313 21.00 8.03 10.65
CA PHE A 313 20.41 9.37 10.58
C PHE A 313 20.83 10.15 9.35
N ARG A 314 22.12 10.12 8.99
CA ARG A 314 22.59 10.74 7.74
C ARG A 314 21.90 10.19 6.50
N VAL A 315 21.63 8.87 6.45
CA VAL A 315 20.94 8.24 5.31
C VAL A 315 19.48 8.70 5.24
N ILE A 316 18.76 8.67 6.37
CA ILE A 316 17.33 9.02 6.37
C ILE A 316 17.09 10.53 6.21
N ASN A 317 17.92 11.42 6.77
CA ASN A 317 17.67 12.88 6.74
C ASN A 317 17.63 13.46 5.32
N SER A 318 18.35 12.84 4.38
CA SER A 318 18.28 13.19 2.95
C SER A 318 16.96 12.78 2.27
N ARG A 319 16.09 12.04 2.95
CA ARG A 319 14.88 11.39 2.43
C ARG A 319 13.69 11.67 3.35
N PRO A 320 12.90 12.74 3.08
CA PRO A 320 11.83 13.19 3.99
C PRO A 320 10.82 12.12 4.39
N VAL A 321 10.44 11.23 3.46
CA VAL A 321 9.50 10.13 3.73
C VAL A 321 10.09 9.13 4.73
N ALA A 322 11.36 8.77 4.58
CA ALA A 322 12.05 7.88 5.52
C ALA A 322 12.13 8.51 6.91
N THR A 323 12.53 9.79 6.99
CA THR A 323 12.57 10.54 8.26
C THR A 323 11.21 10.58 8.93
N ALA A 324 10.14 10.92 8.20
CA ALA A 324 8.79 11.00 8.73
C ALA A 324 8.28 9.65 9.27
N LEU A 325 8.59 8.54 8.58
CA LEU A 325 8.22 7.19 9.05
C LEU A 325 8.98 6.79 10.32
N VAL A 326 10.28 7.09 10.38
CA VAL A 326 11.08 6.87 11.60
C VAL A 326 10.53 7.69 12.75
N GLU A 327 10.27 8.98 12.53
CA GLU A 327 9.69 9.86 13.55
C GLU A 327 8.35 9.36 14.07
N SER A 328 7.42 9.06 13.16
CA SER A 328 6.10 8.54 13.49
C SER A 328 6.19 7.29 14.37
N SER A 329 7.06 6.33 14.00
CA SER A 329 7.25 5.11 14.79
C SER A 329 7.90 5.35 16.16
N ALA A 330 8.82 6.31 16.24
CA ALA A 330 9.61 6.56 17.43
C ALA A 330 8.83 7.32 18.52
N TRP A 331 7.78 8.06 18.16
CA TRP A 331 6.90 8.74 19.11
C TRP A 331 6.28 7.79 20.15
N ASP A 332 5.92 6.57 19.72
CA ASP A 332 5.29 5.56 20.58
C ASP A 332 6.30 4.59 21.21
N GLN A 333 7.40 4.28 20.51
CA GLN A 333 8.30 3.19 20.88
C GLN A 333 9.60 3.66 21.54
N ASP A 334 10.19 4.77 21.08
CA ASP A 334 11.55 5.18 21.44
C ASP A 334 11.74 6.71 21.35
N ARG A 335 11.44 7.40 22.45
CA ARG A 335 11.63 8.85 22.55
C ARG A 335 13.10 9.28 22.67
N GLU A 336 14.00 8.39 23.07
CA GLU A 336 15.43 8.72 23.10
C GLU A 336 15.99 8.81 21.68
N LEU A 337 15.55 7.93 20.79
CA LEU A 337 15.88 8.02 19.37
C LEU A 337 15.48 9.37 18.75
N LEU A 338 14.30 9.89 19.08
CA LEU A 338 13.85 11.21 18.61
C LEU A 338 14.76 12.33 19.10
N LYS A 339 15.22 12.28 20.36
CA LYS A 339 16.16 13.29 20.90
C LYS A 339 17.45 13.28 20.12
N ASP A 340 18.02 12.10 19.88
CA ASP A 340 19.26 11.97 19.13
C ASP A 340 19.10 12.41 17.67
N LEU A 341 17.96 12.10 17.04
CA LEU A 341 17.64 12.51 15.68
C LEU A 341 17.58 14.04 15.56
N TYR A 342 16.78 14.68 16.41
CA TYR A 342 16.61 16.14 16.38
C TYR A 342 17.90 16.88 16.77
N TYR A 343 18.72 16.29 17.64
CA TYR A 343 20.01 16.85 17.99
C TYR A 343 21.00 16.79 16.82
N GLN A 344 21.10 15.66 16.12
CA GLN A 344 22.03 15.53 15.00
C GLN A 344 21.64 16.38 13.79
N ASP A 345 20.36 16.62 13.57
CA ASP A 345 19.85 17.42 12.45
C ASP A 345 19.71 18.93 12.79
N ASP A 346 20.18 19.37 13.96
CA ASP A 346 20.03 20.74 14.51
C ASP A 346 18.57 21.24 14.54
N ARG A 347 17.60 20.32 14.66
CA ARG A 347 16.16 20.60 14.73
C ARG A 347 15.75 20.94 16.17
N ARG A 348 16.22 22.11 16.62
CA ARG A 348 16.06 22.55 18.01
C ARG A 348 14.60 22.72 18.44
N LEU A 349 13.75 23.20 17.54
CA LEU A 349 12.31 23.37 17.79
C LEU A 349 11.63 22.04 18.10
N ASP A 350 11.87 21.03 17.28
CA ASP A 350 11.28 19.70 17.46
C ASP A 350 11.78 19.03 18.75
N GLY A 351 13.07 19.15 19.05
CA GLY A 351 13.63 18.69 20.32
C GLY A 351 13.01 19.40 21.55
N SER A 352 12.74 20.70 21.45
CA SER A 352 12.03 21.44 22.51
C SER A 352 10.56 21.03 22.64
N ASN A 353 9.87 20.80 21.51
CA ASN A 353 8.49 20.30 21.49
C ASN A 353 8.37 18.91 22.13
N LEU A 354 9.34 18.03 21.90
CA LEU A 354 9.41 16.73 22.55
C LEU A 354 9.51 16.88 24.08
N LEU A 355 10.40 17.74 24.57
CA LEU A 355 10.52 18.02 26.00
C LEU A 355 9.27 18.68 26.59
N LEU A 356 8.57 19.53 25.83
CA LEU A 356 7.29 20.11 26.22
C LEU A 356 6.20 19.04 26.36
N SER A 357 6.13 18.10 25.40
CA SER A 357 5.20 16.96 25.49
C SER A 357 5.49 16.08 26.71
N GLU A 358 6.78 15.85 27.02
CA GLU A 358 7.19 15.14 28.24
C GLU A 358 6.80 15.90 29.50
N ALA A 359 6.85 17.24 29.48
CA ALA A 359 6.42 18.07 30.61
C ALA A 359 4.91 17.96 30.86
N MET A 360 4.10 17.95 29.80
CA MET A 360 2.64 17.81 29.90
C MET A 360 2.21 16.41 30.39
N ALA A 361 3.04 15.40 30.17
CA ALA A 361 2.79 14.03 30.63
C ALA A 361 3.23 13.78 32.09
N GLN A 362 3.87 14.73 32.76
CA GLN A 362 4.29 14.55 34.16
C GLN A 362 3.09 14.61 35.12
N GLU A 363 3.11 13.77 36.15
CA GLU A 363 2.09 13.75 37.20
C GLU A 363 2.27 14.85 38.25
N THR A 364 3.52 15.30 38.45
CA THR A 364 3.88 16.30 39.47
C THR A 364 4.28 17.62 38.84
N HIS A 365 3.85 18.72 39.46
CA HIS A 365 4.13 20.07 38.96
C HIS A 365 5.62 20.41 38.98
N THR A 366 6.37 19.86 39.93
CA THR A 366 7.83 20.04 40.03
C THR A 366 8.55 19.38 38.86
N ALA A 367 8.21 18.12 38.54
CA ALA A 367 8.78 17.42 37.40
C ALA A 367 8.41 18.11 36.08
N ALA A 368 7.16 18.58 35.94
CA ALA A 368 6.73 19.36 34.78
C ALA A 368 7.57 20.65 34.63
N GLN A 369 7.80 21.40 35.72
CA GLN A 369 8.64 22.60 35.69
C GLN A 369 10.09 22.30 35.28
N ASP A 370 10.66 21.19 35.75
CA ASP A 370 12.04 20.84 35.39
C ASP A 370 12.17 20.48 33.91
N LYS A 371 11.17 19.80 33.33
CA LYS A 371 11.10 19.55 31.89
C LYS A 371 10.92 20.84 31.07
N LEU A 372 10.07 21.77 31.52
CA LEU A 372 9.93 23.08 30.88
C LEU A 372 11.24 23.88 30.90
N LYS A 373 11.98 23.85 32.02
CA LYS A 373 13.31 24.49 32.10
C LYS A 373 14.29 23.87 31.12
N LEU A 374 14.29 22.55 30.97
CA LEU A 374 15.12 21.87 29.97
C LEU A 374 14.72 22.27 28.54
N ALA A 375 13.41 22.32 28.23
CA ALA A 375 12.90 22.73 26.93
C ALA A 375 13.27 24.18 26.57
N SER A 376 13.23 25.09 27.54
CA SER A 376 13.68 26.48 27.39
C SER A 376 15.19 26.57 27.19
N LYS A 377 15.97 25.85 28.01
CA LYS A 377 17.44 25.79 27.89
C LYS A 377 17.88 25.24 26.53
N TYR A 378 17.16 24.27 25.98
CA TYR A 378 17.44 23.69 24.66
C TYR A 378 17.40 24.73 23.53
N LEU A 379 16.57 25.77 23.68
CA LEU A 379 16.43 26.87 22.73
C LEU A 379 17.30 28.10 23.08
N GLN A 380 18.09 28.05 24.16
CA GLN A 380 18.80 29.21 24.70
C GLN A 380 19.74 29.88 23.70
N ASP A 381 20.48 29.07 22.94
CA ASP A 381 21.47 29.53 21.97
C ASP A 381 20.91 29.70 20.55
N SER A 382 19.62 29.44 20.35
CA SER A 382 18.99 29.63 19.04
C SER A 382 18.78 31.12 18.74
N ARG A 383 19.14 31.53 17.52
CA ARG A 383 18.90 32.89 17.00
C ARG A 383 17.66 32.97 16.11
N ASP A 384 17.03 31.84 15.85
CA ASP A 384 15.82 31.78 15.03
C ASP A 384 14.64 32.46 15.77
N SER A 385 13.88 33.28 15.05
CA SER A 385 12.77 34.05 15.61
C SER A 385 11.68 33.15 16.19
N ALA A 386 11.40 32.00 15.55
CA ALA A 386 10.40 31.06 16.06
C ALA A 386 10.90 30.38 17.34
N ALA A 387 12.17 29.99 17.40
CA ALA A 387 12.79 29.46 18.61
C ALA A 387 12.82 30.46 19.77
N VAL A 388 13.11 31.73 19.49
CA VAL A 388 13.07 32.81 20.50
C VAL A 388 11.66 33.00 21.04
N PHE A 389 10.65 33.01 20.16
CA PHE A 389 9.24 33.11 20.57
C PHE A 389 8.82 31.90 21.42
N GLN A 390 9.15 30.68 20.98
CA GLN A 390 8.79 29.47 21.70
C GLN A 390 9.47 29.41 23.07
N ARG A 391 10.75 29.79 23.17
CA ARG A 391 11.45 29.89 24.46
C ARG A 391 10.72 30.85 25.41
N GLN A 392 10.35 32.05 24.92
CA GLN A 392 9.60 33.03 25.71
C GLN A 392 8.24 32.46 26.17
N ALA A 393 7.54 31.75 25.29
CA ALA A 393 6.26 31.12 25.63
C ALA A 393 6.43 30.01 26.69
N ILE A 394 7.49 29.20 26.62
CA ILE A 394 7.82 28.18 27.63
C ILE A 394 8.16 28.83 28.97
N ASP A 395 8.96 29.90 28.97
CA ASP A 395 9.32 30.64 30.18
C ASP A 395 8.09 31.28 30.84
N ASP A 396 7.18 31.86 30.05
CA ASP A 396 5.92 32.41 30.53
C ASP A 396 4.99 31.31 31.07
N ALA A 397 4.92 30.14 30.42
CA ALA A 397 4.17 28.99 30.92
C ALA A 397 4.73 28.48 32.26
N ALA A 398 6.05 28.33 32.38
CA ALA A 398 6.70 27.94 33.64
C ALA A 398 6.46 28.96 34.75
N LYS A 399 6.49 30.26 34.41
CA LYS A 399 6.19 31.34 35.35
C LYS A 399 4.73 31.31 35.81
N LEU A 400 3.78 31.09 34.89
CA LEU A 400 2.36 31.00 35.21
C LEU A 400 2.09 29.82 36.14
N LEU A 401 2.65 28.65 35.83
CA LEU A 401 2.51 27.45 36.66
C LEU A 401 3.01 27.73 38.08
N ARG A 402 4.17 28.38 38.24
CA ARG A 402 4.70 28.77 39.54
C ARG A 402 3.77 29.71 40.32
N LEU A 403 3.17 30.70 39.65
CA LEU A 403 2.21 31.61 40.28
C LEU A 403 0.93 30.87 40.69
N GLN A 404 0.44 29.95 39.86
CA GLN A 404 -0.74 29.14 40.16
C GLN A 404 -0.49 28.19 41.33
N THR A 405 0.66 27.52 41.39
CA THR A 405 1.04 26.68 42.54
C THR A 405 1.09 27.51 43.83
N GLN A 406 1.61 28.74 43.76
CA GLN A 406 1.61 29.66 44.90
C GLN A 406 0.18 30.04 45.32
N PHE A 407 -0.68 30.40 44.36
CA PHE A 407 -2.07 30.76 44.66
C PHE A 407 -2.87 29.59 45.21
N GLU A 408 -2.67 28.38 44.69
CA GLU A 408 -3.29 27.16 45.20
C GLU A 408 -2.90 26.93 46.67
N THR A 409 -1.60 27.04 46.97
CA THR A 409 -1.08 26.89 48.33
C THR A 409 -1.64 27.94 49.29
N ASP A 410 -1.68 29.21 48.86
CA ASP A 410 -2.13 30.33 49.68
C ASP A 410 -3.65 30.33 49.95
N LEU A 411 -4.46 29.80 49.01
CA LEU A 411 -5.93 29.96 49.03
C LEU A 411 -6.69 28.66 49.30
N ASN A 412 -6.20 27.55 48.76
CA ASN A 412 -6.86 26.24 48.84
C ASN A 412 -6.08 25.23 49.70
N GLY A 413 -4.88 25.61 50.18
CA GLY A 413 -3.95 24.74 50.90
C GLY A 413 -2.99 23.98 49.96
N PRO A 414 -1.90 23.40 50.50
CA PRO A 414 -0.89 22.72 49.69
C PRO A 414 -1.47 21.50 48.97
N ARG A 415 -1.24 21.43 47.65
CA ARG A 415 -1.61 20.30 46.78
C ARG A 415 -0.46 20.05 45.79
N ASP A 416 0.07 18.82 45.78
CA ASP A 416 1.19 18.44 44.91
C ASP A 416 0.75 18.11 43.47
N SER A 417 -0.54 17.79 43.27
CA SER A 417 -1.12 17.44 41.97
C SER A 417 -2.52 18.03 41.80
N THR A 418 -2.93 18.22 40.55
CA THR A 418 -4.29 18.68 40.23
C THR A 418 -5.27 17.52 40.40
N PRO A 419 -6.37 17.66 41.16
CA PRO A 419 -7.35 16.58 41.31
C PRO A 419 -7.96 16.19 39.96
N ALA A 420 -7.96 14.90 39.64
CA ALA A 420 -8.62 14.39 38.43
C ALA A 420 -10.13 14.73 38.48
N GLY A 421 -10.63 15.48 37.50
CA GLY A 421 -12.03 15.91 37.43
C GLY A 421 -12.37 17.20 38.21
N ALA A 422 -11.38 18.00 38.60
CA ALA A 422 -11.63 19.30 39.24
C ALA A 422 -12.51 20.20 38.35
N LEU A 423 -13.63 20.67 38.91
CA LEU A 423 -14.51 21.62 38.23
C LEU A 423 -13.83 22.99 38.06
N PRO A 424 -14.18 23.78 37.02
CA PRO A 424 -13.65 25.12 36.82
C PRO A 424 -13.80 26.01 38.06
N GLY A 425 -12.67 26.33 38.69
CA GLY A 425 -12.59 27.16 39.90
C GLY A 425 -12.32 26.41 41.21
N GLN A 426 -12.10 25.10 41.19
CA GLN A 426 -11.60 24.33 42.35
C GLN A 426 -10.07 24.28 42.46
N THR A 427 -9.37 24.65 41.37
CA THR A 427 -7.91 24.71 41.26
C THR A 427 -7.53 25.86 40.34
N TYR A 428 -6.40 26.51 40.63
CA TYR A 428 -5.77 27.47 39.73
C TYR A 428 -4.81 26.83 38.73
N ILE A 429 -4.32 25.63 39.04
CA ILE A 429 -3.23 24.99 38.29
C ILE A 429 -3.74 24.45 36.95
N GLY A 430 -3.03 24.82 35.87
CA GLY A 430 -3.35 24.40 34.50
C GLY A 430 -4.33 25.32 33.78
N LEU A 431 -4.86 26.34 34.46
CA LEU A 431 -5.68 27.38 33.80
C LEU A 431 -4.80 28.25 32.90
N SER A 432 -5.39 28.84 31.86
CA SER A 432 -4.74 29.93 31.13
C SER A 432 -4.56 31.17 32.02
N ALA A 433 -3.68 32.09 31.63
CA ALA A 433 -3.52 33.36 32.36
C ALA A 433 -4.85 34.14 32.48
N ASN A 434 -5.66 34.11 31.42
CA ASN A 434 -6.97 34.77 31.37
C ASN A 434 -7.98 34.12 32.32
N GLU A 435 -8.06 32.78 32.33
CA GLU A 435 -8.93 32.04 33.25
C GLU A 435 -8.46 32.17 34.70
N THR A 436 -7.15 32.24 34.93
CA THR A 436 -6.58 32.52 36.26
C THR A 436 -7.05 33.88 36.78
N ILE A 437 -6.98 34.93 35.95
CA ILE A 437 -7.51 36.26 36.28
C ILE A 437 -9.01 36.21 36.54
N PHE A 438 -9.77 35.54 35.68
CA PHE A 438 -11.21 35.38 35.84
C PHE A 438 -11.57 34.75 37.19
N GLN A 439 -10.93 33.64 37.56
CA GLN A 439 -11.18 32.95 38.82
C GLN A 439 -10.78 33.78 40.03
N LEU A 440 -9.62 34.45 39.98
CA LEU A 440 -9.17 35.34 41.05
C LEU A 440 -10.16 36.50 41.28
N ILE A 441 -10.66 37.13 40.21
CA ILE A 441 -11.65 38.22 40.33
C ILE A 441 -12.99 37.68 40.85
N ARG A 442 -13.44 36.52 40.36
CA ARG A 442 -14.68 35.88 40.81
C ARG A 442 -14.67 35.57 42.31
N GLN A 443 -13.50 35.31 42.88
CA GLN A 443 -13.30 35.07 44.32
C GLN A 443 -12.92 36.34 45.11
N GLY A 444 -12.88 37.52 44.47
CA GLY A 444 -12.57 38.80 45.13
C GLY A 444 -11.08 39.12 45.32
N HIS A 445 -10.17 38.33 44.75
CA HIS A 445 -8.71 38.49 44.87
C HIS A 445 -8.13 39.47 43.82
N HIS A 446 -8.66 40.69 43.77
CA HIS A 446 -8.34 41.70 42.75
C HIS A 446 -6.84 42.05 42.64
N LYS A 447 -6.11 42.14 43.76
CA LYS A 447 -4.66 42.46 43.75
C LYS A 447 -3.83 41.35 43.10
N ARG A 448 -4.20 40.08 43.31
CA ARG A 448 -3.53 38.94 42.68
C ARG A 448 -3.84 38.89 41.19
N ALA A 449 -5.08 39.20 40.79
CA ALA A 449 -5.45 39.32 39.38
C ALA A 449 -4.65 40.41 38.65
N GLN A 450 -4.46 41.58 39.27
CA GLN A 450 -3.61 42.65 38.73
C GLN A 450 -2.14 42.22 38.60
N LYS A 451 -1.61 41.45 39.56
CA LYS A 451 -0.25 40.89 39.46
C LYS A 451 -0.09 40.01 38.22
N VAL A 452 -1.06 39.13 37.94
CA VAL A 452 -1.05 38.29 36.74
C VAL A 452 -1.15 39.17 35.47
N GLN A 453 -2.02 40.17 35.47
CA GLN A 453 -2.13 41.12 34.35
C GLN A 453 -0.79 41.80 34.02
N SER A 454 -0.10 42.33 35.03
CA SER A 454 1.17 43.04 34.84
C SER A 454 2.30 42.10 34.41
N GLU A 455 2.37 40.91 35.01
CA GLU A 455 3.46 39.96 34.75
C GLU A 455 3.42 39.42 33.31
N PHE A 456 2.21 39.12 32.81
CA PHE A 456 2.00 38.59 31.46
C PHE A 456 1.64 39.67 30.42
N LYS A 457 1.75 40.96 30.78
CA LYS A 457 1.49 42.11 29.91
C LYS A 457 0.14 42.01 29.17
N ILE A 458 -0.89 41.56 29.88
CA ILE A 458 -2.23 41.40 29.29
C ILE A 458 -2.81 42.79 29.02
N ASN A 459 -3.18 43.03 27.76
CA ASN A 459 -3.74 44.30 27.31
C ASN A 459 -4.96 44.71 28.15
N ASP A 460 -5.03 46.00 28.50
CA ASP A 460 -6.11 46.60 29.28
C ASP A 460 -7.51 46.30 28.72
N LYS A 461 -7.65 46.22 27.40
CA LYS A 461 -8.93 45.82 26.78
C LYS A 461 -9.34 44.40 27.18
N THR A 462 -8.42 43.45 27.04
CA THR A 462 -8.64 42.04 27.40
C THR A 462 -8.91 41.90 28.88
N TYR A 463 -8.11 42.55 29.73
CA TYR A 463 -8.30 42.55 31.18
C TYR A 463 -9.68 43.11 31.57
N THR A 464 -10.11 44.21 30.95
CA THR A 464 -11.42 44.81 31.23
C THR A 464 -12.58 43.88 30.87
N TYR A 465 -12.50 43.17 29.74
CA TYR A 465 -13.48 42.14 29.38
C TYR A 465 -13.52 40.99 30.38
N ILE A 466 -12.35 40.46 30.77
CA ILE A 466 -12.26 39.36 31.74
C ILE A 466 -12.86 39.80 33.08
N ARG A 467 -12.51 41.00 33.55
CA ARG A 467 -13.02 41.58 34.79
C ARG A 467 -14.54 41.75 34.75
N LEU A 468 -15.09 42.31 33.68
CA LEU A 468 -16.54 42.46 33.51
C LEU A 468 -17.24 41.11 33.64
N ARG A 469 -16.81 40.12 32.86
CA ARG A 469 -17.42 38.77 32.88
C ARG A 469 -17.29 38.10 34.24
N ALA A 470 -16.14 38.24 34.91
CA ALA A 470 -15.92 37.67 36.24
C ALA A 470 -16.84 38.29 37.30
N LEU A 471 -16.99 39.63 37.30
CA LEU A 471 -17.86 40.34 38.23
C LEU A 471 -19.34 40.04 37.99
N VAL A 472 -19.77 39.93 36.73
CA VAL A 472 -21.13 39.53 36.36
C VAL A 472 -21.41 38.10 36.81
N ALA A 473 -20.48 37.16 36.54
CA ALA A 473 -20.61 35.77 36.97
C ALA A 473 -20.66 35.62 38.50
N ALA A 474 -19.92 36.44 39.23
CA ALA A 474 -19.94 36.49 40.69
C ALA A 474 -21.17 37.24 41.26
N ARG A 475 -21.93 37.96 40.42
CA ARG A 475 -23.01 38.88 40.81
C ARG A 475 -22.55 40.03 41.72
N HIS A 476 -21.32 40.50 41.54
CA HIS A 476 -20.75 41.67 42.26
C HIS A 476 -21.27 42.98 41.65
N TRP A 477 -22.56 43.23 41.79
CA TRP A 477 -23.25 44.37 41.18
C TRP A 477 -22.77 45.73 41.67
N THR A 478 -22.38 45.82 42.94
CA THR A 478 -21.86 47.05 43.56
C THR A 478 -20.56 47.50 42.89
N GLU A 479 -19.61 46.58 42.67
CA GLU A 479 -18.35 46.87 41.99
C GLU A 479 -18.55 47.26 40.51
N LEU A 480 -19.56 46.67 39.86
CA LEU A 480 -19.96 47.06 38.51
C LEU A 480 -20.53 48.48 38.49
N GLU A 481 -21.45 48.83 39.40
CA GLU A 481 -21.94 50.22 39.52
C GLU A 481 -20.81 51.21 39.80
N GLU A 482 -19.81 50.85 40.61
CA GLU A 482 -18.64 51.70 40.84
C GLU A 482 -17.79 51.92 39.59
N SER A 483 -17.71 50.92 38.71
CA SER A 483 -17.03 51.05 37.42
C SER A 483 -17.69 52.14 36.56
N ALA A 484 -18.99 52.40 36.73
CA ALA A 484 -19.68 53.49 36.06
C ALA A 484 -19.23 54.89 36.51
N LYS A 485 -18.51 55.04 37.63
CA LYS A 485 -17.93 56.34 38.05
C LYS A 485 -16.75 56.78 37.17
N GLN A 486 -16.10 55.86 36.46
CA GLN A 486 -14.95 56.18 35.61
C GLN A 486 -15.37 56.87 34.31
N LYS A 487 -14.61 57.85 33.81
CA LYS A 487 -15.01 58.60 32.60
C LYS A 487 -14.90 57.78 31.31
N LYS A 488 -13.90 56.93 31.20
CA LYS A 488 -13.60 56.14 29.98
C LYS A 488 -13.35 54.68 30.35
N SER A 489 -13.71 53.78 29.43
CA SER A 489 -13.45 52.34 29.53
C SER A 489 -12.66 51.91 28.29
N PRO A 490 -11.61 51.07 28.41
CA PRO A 490 -10.84 50.58 27.27
C PRO A 490 -11.67 49.82 26.22
N ILE A 491 -12.81 49.25 26.63
CA ILE A 491 -13.72 48.47 25.78
C ILE A 491 -15.03 49.23 25.45
N GLY A 492 -15.14 50.48 25.88
CA GLY A 492 -16.41 51.21 25.87
C GLY A 492 -17.36 50.76 26.99
N TRP A 493 -18.57 51.30 26.98
CA TRP A 493 -19.60 51.04 28.00
C TRP A 493 -20.74 50.14 27.51
N GLU A 494 -20.84 49.95 26.20
CA GLU A 494 -21.84 49.05 25.60
C GLU A 494 -21.65 47.58 26.04
N PRO A 495 -20.42 47.01 26.08
CA PRO A 495 -20.25 45.64 26.56
C PRO A 495 -20.72 45.45 28.01
N PHE A 496 -20.53 46.47 28.87
CA PHE A 496 -21.03 46.45 30.24
C PHE A 496 -22.55 46.34 30.28
N PHE A 497 -23.24 47.13 29.47
CA PHE A 497 -24.70 47.06 29.35
C PHE A 497 -25.16 45.66 28.94
N ASN A 498 -24.61 45.11 27.84
CA ASN A 498 -25.04 43.84 27.28
C ASN A 498 -24.81 42.65 28.22
N GLU A 499 -23.61 42.54 28.81
CA GLU A 499 -23.26 41.43 29.72
C GLU A 499 -24.09 41.48 31.03
N ILE A 500 -24.33 42.68 31.57
CA ILE A 500 -25.12 42.85 32.81
C ILE A 500 -26.61 42.58 32.55
N LEU A 501 -27.14 43.06 31.42
CA LEU A 501 -28.51 42.78 30.99
C LEU A 501 -28.72 41.28 30.75
N GLY A 502 -27.76 40.61 30.11
CA GLY A 502 -27.79 39.16 29.88
C GLY A 502 -27.85 38.35 31.17
N ALA A 503 -27.28 38.86 32.26
CA ALA A 503 -27.38 38.28 33.60
C ALA A 503 -28.67 38.69 34.37
N GLY A 504 -29.58 39.44 33.74
CA GLY A 504 -30.91 39.77 34.25
C GLY A 504 -30.99 41.02 35.13
N ASN A 505 -29.90 41.78 35.31
CA ASN A 505 -29.90 42.96 36.17
C ASN A 505 -30.13 44.27 35.37
N THR A 506 -31.39 44.54 35.04
CA THR A 506 -31.80 45.74 34.29
C THR A 506 -31.45 47.04 35.02
N ARG A 507 -31.49 47.05 36.35
CA ARG A 507 -31.16 48.23 37.17
C ARG A 507 -29.72 48.68 36.92
N VAL A 508 -28.76 47.78 37.08
CA VAL A 508 -27.34 48.10 36.92
C VAL A 508 -26.98 48.33 35.46
N ALA A 509 -27.56 47.54 34.53
CA ALA A 509 -27.35 47.75 33.09
C ALA A 509 -27.72 49.18 32.68
N SER A 510 -28.84 49.69 33.20
CA SER A 510 -29.34 51.03 32.88
C SER A 510 -28.38 52.18 33.24
N VAL A 511 -27.46 51.97 34.19
CA VAL A 511 -26.46 52.98 34.61
C VAL A 511 -25.44 53.26 33.49
N PHE A 512 -25.22 52.30 32.59
CA PHE A 512 -24.22 52.41 31.52
C PHE A 512 -24.75 53.02 30.23
N ILE A 513 -26.07 53.06 30.01
CA ILE A 513 -26.68 53.57 28.77
C ILE A 513 -26.29 55.03 28.50
N PRO A 514 -26.36 55.99 29.46
CA PRO A 514 -25.96 57.38 29.23
C PRO A 514 -24.47 57.54 28.86
N LYS A 515 -23.66 56.53 29.15
CA LYS A 515 -22.21 56.54 28.90
C LYS A 515 -21.84 56.00 27.52
N CYS A 516 -22.79 55.38 26.81
CA CYS A 516 -22.59 54.86 25.46
C CYS A 516 -22.69 55.99 24.42
N THR A 517 -21.87 57.04 24.57
CA THR A 517 -21.92 58.26 23.75
C THR A 517 -21.50 58.03 22.29
N THR A 518 -20.87 56.89 22.00
CA THR A 518 -20.52 56.48 20.63
C THR A 518 -21.68 55.87 19.85
N LEU A 519 -22.75 55.46 20.55
CA LEU A 519 -23.93 54.89 19.90
C LEU A 519 -24.89 55.96 19.43
N THR A 520 -25.69 55.63 18.43
CA THR A 520 -26.76 56.48 17.92
C THR A 520 -27.91 56.61 18.94
N VAL A 521 -28.72 57.65 18.80
CA VAL A 521 -29.88 57.86 19.68
C VAL A 521 -30.88 56.68 19.60
N PRO A 522 -31.23 56.15 18.42
CA PRO A 522 -32.12 54.97 18.32
C PRO A 522 -31.59 53.74 19.07
N GLU A 523 -30.29 53.46 18.98
CA GLU A 523 -29.67 52.33 19.69
C GLU A 523 -29.77 52.50 21.21
N ARG A 524 -29.50 53.71 21.74
CA ARG A 524 -29.65 53.98 23.18
C ARG A 524 -31.11 53.89 23.64
N VAL A 525 -32.05 54.33 22.80
CA VAL A 525 -33.50 54.17 23.04
C VAL A 525 -33.87 52.68 23.12
N GLU A 526 -33.37 51.85 22.21
CA GLU A 526 -33.58 50.40 22.26
C GLU A 526 -33.01 49.78 23.54
N MET A 527 -31.83 50.24 24.00
CA MET A 527 -31.26 49.80 25.28
C MET A 527 -32.13 50.15 26.49
N TRP A 528 -32.73 51.34 26.52
CA TRP A 528 -33.68 51.73 27.58
C TRP A 528 -34.95 50.88 27.54
N ILE A 529 -35.47 50.57 26.34
CA ILE A 529 -36.62 49.68 26.15
C ILE A 529 -36.29 48.27 26.66
N LYS A 530 -35.11 47.73 26.33
CA LYS A 530 -34.65 46.42 26.82
C LYS A 530 -34.52 46.35 28.36
N CYS A 531 -34.28 47.47 29.02
CA CYS A 531 -34.31 47.56 30.50
C CYS A 531 -35.72 47.70 31.08
N GLY A 532 -36.77 47.80 30.26
CA GLY A 532 -38.14 48.07 30.69
C GLY A 532 -38.39 49.53 31.12
N LEU A 533 -37.47 50.45 30.80
CA LEU A 533 -37.49 51.85 31.25
C LEU A 533 -38.02 52.77 30.13
N MET A 534 -39.30 52.63 29.80
CA MET A 534 -39.95 53.33 28.68
C MET A 534 -39.96 54.86 28.81
N VAL A 535 -40.09 55.40 30.03
CA VAL A 535 -40.05 56.85 30.27
C VAL A 535 -38.68 57.42 29.92
N LYS A 536 -37.60 56.72 30.32
CA LYS A 536 -36.22 57.15 30.00
C LYS A 536 -35.89 57.00 28.52
N ALA A 537 -36.46 55.99 27.85
CA ALA A 537 -36.38 55.87 26.39
C ALA A 537 -37.01 57.11 25.72
N GLY A 538 -38.20 57.53 26.16
CA GLY A 538 -38.88 58.74 25.70
C GLY A 538 -38.08 60.03 25.97
N GLU A 539 -37.49 60.17 27.16
CA GLU A 539 -36.61 61.30 27.49
C GLU A 539 -35.37 61.38 26.59
N GLU A 540 -34.79 60.23 26.21
CA GLU A 540 -33.61 60.16 25.34
C GLU A 540 -33.95 60.60 23.91
N ALA A 541 -35.08 60.13 23.36
CA ALA A 541 -35.59 60.57 22.06
C ALA A 541 -35.99 62.06 22.07
N PHE A 542 -36.60 62.53 23.16
CA PHE A 542 -36.99 63.92 23.33
C PHE A 542 -35.78 64.86 23.33
N LYS A 543 -34.70 64.49 24.04
CA LYS A 543 -33.44 65.26 24.05
C LYS A 543 -32.82 65.38 22.65
N ALA A 544 -32.98 64.36 21.81
CA ALA A 544 -32.52 64.37 20.43
C ALA A 544 -33.43 65.12 19.45
N LYS A 545 -34.63 65.57 19.90
CA LYS A 545 -35.68 66.17 19.07
C LYS A 545 -36.16 65.27 17.93
N ASP A 546 -36.06 63.96 18.11
CA ASP A 546 -36.48 62.96 17.12
C ASP A 546 -37.95 62.58 17.34
N ARG A 547 -38.84 63.23 16.59
CA ARG A 547 -40.30 63.07 16.75
C ARG A 547 -40.78 61.70 16.25
N GLU A 548 -40.18 61.15 15.20
CA GLU A 548 -40.56 59.86 14.63
C GLU A 548 -40.26 58.73 15.62
N LEU A 549 -39.05 58.74 16.19
CA LEU A 549 -38.64 57.78 17.21
C LEU A 549 -39.51 57.85 18.47
N LEU A 550 -39.98 59.05 18.84
CA LEU A 550 -40.83 59.24 20.02
C LEU A 550 -42.26 58.74 19.81
N GLU A 551 -42.79 58.82 18.60
CA GLU A 551 -44.07 58.20 18.23
C GLU A 551 -43.95 56.67 18.21
N GLU A 552 -42.84 56.10 17.75
CA GLU A 552 -42.58 54.66 17.83
C GLU A 552 -42.52 54.15 19.27
N ILE A 553 -41.88 54.90 20.19
CA ILE A 553 -41.85 54.57 21.61
C ILE A 553 -43.26 54.64 22.21
N ARG A 554 -44.06 55.62 21.83
CA ARG A 554 -45.45 55.78 22.29
C ARG A 554 -46.31 54.56 21.95
N VAL A 555 -46.20 54.06 20.72
CA VAL A 555 -46.92 52.83 20.28
C VAL A 555 -46.53 51.61 21.10
N LYS A 556 -45.26 51.53 21.52
CA LYS A 556 -44.73 50.43 22.35
C LYS A 556 -44.97 50.63 23.85
N ALA A 557 -45.29 51.85 24.30
CA ALA A 557 -45.47 52.18 25.70
C ALA A 557 -46.90 51.85 26.17
N GLY A 558 -47.02 51.25 27.36
CA GLY A 558 -48.30 50.98 28.02
C GLY A 558 -48.47 51.75 29.32
N GLY A 559 -49.71 52.00 29.72
CA GLY A 559 -50.05 52.58 31.03
C GLY A 559 -49.49 53.98 31.26
N SER A 560 -48.97 54.24 32.48
CA SER A 560 -48.43 55.54 32.88
C SER A 560 -47.24 56.01 32.04
N ALA A 561 -46.47 55.09 31.46
CA ALA A 561 -45.37 55.43 30.57
C ALA A 561 -45.85 56.04 29.24
N ALA A 562 -46.99 55.59 28.72
CA ALA A 562 -47.57 56.14 27.49
C ALA A 562 -48.01 57.60 27.67
N VAL A 563 -48.61 57.91 28.83
CA VAL A 563 -49.03 59.27 29.19
C VAL A 563 -47.85 60.24 29.25
N GLU A 564 -46.75 59.79 29.84
CA GLU A 564 -45.55 60.61 29.98
C GLU A 564 -44.81 60.80 28.65
N VAL A 565 -44.75 59.76 27.80
CA VAL A 565 -44.20 59.87 26.44
C VAL A 565 -45.07 60.79 25.57
N GLU A 566 -46.40 60.75 25.70
CA GLU A 566 -47.32 61.65 25.00
C GLU A 566 -47.15 63.11 25.44
N ARG A 567 -46.91 63.34 26.74
CA ARG A 567 -46.54 64.67 27.26
C ARG A 567 -45.25 65.19 26.61
N LEU A 568 -44.21 64.36 26.49
CA LEU A 568 -42.96 64.72 25.83
C LEU A 568 -43.16 65.01 24.32
N LEU A 569 -44.03 64.27 23.64
CA LEU A 569 -44.36 64.49 22.22
C LEU A 569 -45.06 65.84 21.98
N GLY A 570 -45.94 66.24 22.90
CA GLY A 570 -46.62 67.54 22.86
C GLY A 570 -45.70 68.75 23.06
N MET A 571 -44.53 68.55 23.67
CA MET A 571 -43.53 69.59 23.92
C MET A 571 -42.58 69.85 22.73
N LEU A 572 -42.60 69.00 21.69
CA LEU A 572 -41.80 69.21 20.47
C LEU A 572 -42.59 70.03 19.43
N PRO A 573 -41.97 71.07 18.81
CA PRO A 573 -42.63 71.88 17.79
C PRO A 573 -43.06 71.00 16.61
N GLN A 574 -44.28 71.22 16.10
CA GLN A 574 -44.77 70.54 14.89
C GLN A 574 -43.89 70.96 13.71
N SER A 575 -43.36 69.98 12.96
CA SER A 575 -42.66 70.24 11.70
C SER A 575 -43.61 70.99 10.77
N LYS A 576 -43.27 72.24 10.44
CA LYS A 576 -43.94 72.98 9.37
C LYS A 576 -43.56 72.28 8.07
N ARG A 577 -44.56 71.69 7.41
CA ARG A 577 -44.47 71.18 6.03
C ARG A 577 -43.88 72.19 5.07
#